data_AF-A0A2T4VN47-F1
#
_entry.id   AF-A0A2T4VN47-F1
#
_cell.length_a   1.000
_cell.length_b   1.000
_cell.length_c   1.000
_cell.angle_alpha   90.00
_cell.angle_beta   90.00
_cell.angle_gamma   90.00
#
_symmetry.space_group_name_H-M   'P 1'
#
loop_
_entity.id
_entity.type
_entity.pdbx_description
1 polymer ?
#
loop_
_entity_poly.entity_id
_entity_poly.type
_entity_poly.pdbx_seq_one_letter_code
_entity_poly.pdbx_strand_id
1 'polypeptide(L)'
;MKPHPLLLVTSLAVSTVARAGDYSGALSYCQKDARTALLRLQKGDSAGGATMLRIVRETCLEGKAADGMRELPGYADVLRDYEEAKRLIQAAEDAAAATSPGGDEKSVSTRWEARPKRCRTTDDWDVAAGLKPQTGGIRRKTPGGIAFGMFFGRSWDGGPSGPGPFGNAGPDDYLARLACGYDVEGVEPSFDKDQLWSGQLPDWDPRRLFARALQTGAPDSPRTTLHRLALMFHCYASTGWKVPDHYSTYLFCDEAALGKTVPTQAEIEAASEAVFPGRAWEKTNLVYAAQRTLEARKELDAAFAQAEAQSPRMKAVFRDSADAARREHAEFLVRYAEELRTLEPMTAEALRRGAHEQMPADCVEKLLPLRARLEAELQPKDEAGVQALRTGHPLGFQLTEALAACYLVRGHLARAKLEAESLMKGSRQVTEEEKVFHARLHAQWQAKRDLPTKEQRVQVIPNWESIEDYPQVPETESASNDMMEQVRHMQTPIRTIGDVRGMLAVVVSKRETPEGVWITFKKFTSTYREVECRKTGELVGFSVAGRILQPVYRKECTEVGPLKKHTVQEDPVLLSKAEADLVQKGMQLKALVNQNEPADSVLTDLWKQQGAKQPLMIDGIRLQ
;
A
#
# COMPACT_ATOMS: atom_id res chain seq x y z
N MET A 1 -30.70 -4.18 -9.90
CA MET A 1 -32.02 -4.82 -9.62
C MET A 1 -32.48 -5.61 -10.85
N LYS A 2 -33.35 -6.62 -10.70
CA LYS A 2 -34.08 -7.20 -11.86
C LYS A 2 -35.24 -6.26 -12.24
N PRO A 3 -35.53 -6.02 -13.52
CA PRO A 3 -36.71 -5.23 -13.91
C PRO A 3 -37.99 -5.94 -13.43
N HIS A 4 -38.91 -5.20 -12.81
CA HIS A 4 -40.17 -5.78 -12.34
C HIS A 4 -41.05 -6.21 -13.52
N PRO A 5 -41.54 -7.46 -13.57
CA PRO A 5 -42.29 -7.97 -14.72
C PRO A 5 -43.62 -7.25 -14.96
N LEU A 6 -44.20 -6.58 -13.95
CA LEU A 6 -45.42 -5.76 -14.13
C LEU A 6 -45.25 -4.63 -15.16
N LEU A 7 -44.08 -3.97 -15.22
CA LEU A 7 -43.90 -2.74 -16.01
C LEU A 7 -43.85 -3.03 -17.54
N LEU A 8 -43.32 -4.19 -17.91
CA LEU A 8 -43.38 -4.70 -19.28
C LEU A 8 -44.80 -5.13 -19.67
N VAL A 9 -45.56 -5.69 -18.72
CA VAL A 9 -46.92 -6.18 -18.98
C VAL A 9 -47.91 -5.04 -19.21
N THR A 10 -47.87 -3.93 -18.45
CA THR A 10 -48.81 -2.81 -18.67
C THR A 10 -48.53 -2.05 -19.98
N SER A 11 -47.26 -1.80 -20.30
CA SER A 11 -46.87 -1.17 -21.57
C SER A 11 -47.18 -2.04 -22.79
N LEU A 12 -47.04 -3.37 -22.69
CA LEU A 12 -47.53 -4.31 -23.70
C LEU A 12 -49.06 -4.36 -23.77
N ALA A 13 -49.78 -4.30 -22.64
CA ALA A 13 -51.24 -4.30 -22.62
C ALA A 13 -51.84 -3.08 -23.33
N VAL A 14 -51.41 -1.85 -22.96
CA VAL A 14 -51.90 -0.61 -23.61
C VAL A 14 -51.60 -0.62 -25.11
N SER A 15 -50.41 -1.05 -25.52
CA SER A 15 -50.02 -1.08 -26.95
C SER A 15 -50.62 -2.23 -27.76
N THR A 16 -51.09 -3.32 -27.13
CA THR A 16 -51.87 -4.38 -27.81
C THR A 16 -53.35 -4.03 -27.89
N VAL A 17 -53.93 -3.48 -26.83
CA VAL A 17 -55.34 -3.01 -26.80
C VAL A 17 -55.55 -1.86 -27.81
N ALA A 18 -54.63 -0.90 -27.88
CA ALA A 18 -54.68 0.15 -28.90
C ALA A 18 -54.49 -0.39 -30.33
N ARG A 19 -53.68 -1.44 -30.53
CA ARG A 19 -53.56 -2.16 -31.82
C ARG A 19 -54.82 -2.95 -32.21
N ALA A 20 -55.68 -3.29 -31.25
CA ALA A 20 -56.99 -3.88 -31.48
C ALA A 20 -58.11 -2.83 -31.71
N GLY A 21 -57.79 -1.53 -31.60
CA GLY A 21 -58.74 -0.42 -31.83
C GLY A 21 -59.58 -0.02 -30.61
N ASP A 22 -59.39 -0.65 -29.44
CA ASP A 22 -60.13 -0.33 -28.23
C ASP A 22 -59.46 0.80 -27.42
N TYR A 23 -59.65 2.03 -27.89
CA TYR A 23 -59.15 3.22 -27.19
C TYR A 23 -59.79 3.43 -25.80
N SER A 24 -61.00 2.92 -25.57
CA SER A 24 -61.69 2.98 -24.27
C SER A 24 -61.04 2.06 -23.23
N GLY A 25 -60.69 0.83 -23.64
CA GLY A 25 -59.90 -0.09 -22.83
C GLY A 25 -58.52 0.49 -22.51
N ALA A 26 -57.83 1.07 -23.50
CA ALA A 26 -56.54 1.72 -23.30
C ALA A 26 -56.62 2.91 -22.31
N LEU A 27 -57.65 3.76 -22.43
CA LEU A 27 -57.89 4.89 -21.52
C LEU A 27 -58.08 4.43 -20.07
N SER A 28 -58.79 3.32 -19.82
CA SER A 28 -59.01 2.78 -18.48
C SER A 28 -57.69 2.40 -17.78
N TYR A 29 -56.72 1.82 -18.50
CA TYR A 29 -55.38 1.59 -17.97
C TYR A 29 -54.63 2.90 -17.70
N CYS A 30 -54.70 3.87 -18.61
CA CYS A 30 -54.07 5.19 -18.43
C CYS A 30 -54.59 5.95 -17.20
N GLN A 31 -55.90 5.92 -16.94
CA GLN A 31 -56.51 6.49 -15.74
C GLN A 31 -56.02 5.79 -14.46
N LYS A 32 -55.95 4.46 -14.49
CA LYS A 32 -55.49 3.65 -13.35
C LYS A 32 -54.02 3.92 -13.03
N ASP A 33 -53.15 3.98 -14.04
CA ASP A 33 -51.71 4.15 -13.84
C ASP A 33 -51.36 5.60 -13.45
N ALA A 34 -52.02 6.61 -14.04
CA ALA A 34 -51.88 8.02 -13.61
C ALA A 34 -52.28 8.21 -12.14
N ARG A 35 -53.44 7.69 -11.75
CA ARG A 35 -53.93 7.76 -10.36
C ARG A 35 -53.06 6.94 -9.40
N THR A 36 -52.46 5.84 -9.86
CA THR A 36 -51.53 5.04 -9.04
C THR A 36 -50.18 5.75 -8.86
N ALA A 37 -49.67 6.45 -9.87
CA ALA A 37 -48.50 7.32 -9.73
C ALA A 37 -48.74 8.43 -8.69
N LEU A 38 -49.86 9.16 -8.83
CA LEU A 38 -50.27 10.21 -7.89
C LEU A 38 -50.37 9.68 -6.45
N LEU A 39 -51.05 8.53 -6.25
CA LEU A 39 -51.21 7.90 -4.93
C LEU A 39 -49.90 7.33 -4.33
N ARG A 40 -48.86 7.08 -5.13
CA ARG A 40 -47.52 6.71 -4.64
C ARG A 40 -46.76 7.93 -4.16
N LEU A 41 -46.76 9.00 -4.94
CA LEU A 41 -46.13 10.29 -4.59
C LEU A 41 -46.74 10.87 -3.30
N GLN A 42 -48.08 10.88 -3.19
CA GLN A 42 -48.80 11.28 -1.97
C GLN A 42 -48.50 10.41 -0.73
N LYS A 43 -47.84 9.26 -0.89
CA LYS A 43 -47.43 8.34 0.18
C LYS A 43 -45.90 8.29 0.39
N GLY A 44 -45.14 9.16 -0.27
CA GLY A 44 -43.68 9.21 -0.15
C GLY A 44 -42.91 8.18 -0.98
N ASP A 45 -43.57 7.41 -1.84
CA ASP A 45 -42.90 6.55 -2.83
C ASP A 45 -42.53 7.36 -4.08
N SER A 46 -41.55 8.25 -3.92
CA SER A 46 -41.10 9.17 -4.98
C SER A 46 -40.56 8.41 -6.19
N ALA A 47 -39.72 7.39 -5.98
CA ALA A 47 -39.09 6.63 -7.06
C ALA A 47 -40.10 5.75 -7.84
N GLY A 48 -40.99 5.05 -7.15
CA GLY A 48 -42.05 4.25 -7.78
C GLY A 48 -43.10 5.13 -8.46
N GLY A 49 -43.46 6.26 -7.84
CA GLY A 49 -44.36 7.27 -8.41
C GLY A 49 -43.81 7.89 -9.70
N ALA A 50 -42.58 8.41 -9.68
CA ALA A 50 -41.94 9.02 -10.85
C ALA A 50 -41.76 8.00 -12.00
N THR A 51 -41.41 6.74 -11.69
CA THR A 51 -41.30 5.67 -12.69
C THR A 51 -42.63 5.40 -13.39
N MET A 52 -43.74 5.36 -12.65
CA MET A 52 -45.08 5.21 -13.23
C MET A 52 -45.50 6.46 -14.02
N LEU A 53 -45.19 7.66 -13.52
CA LEU A 53 -45.54 8.91 -14.20
C LEU A 53 -44.85 9.04 -15.58
N ARG A 54 -43.59 8.60 -15.69
CA ARG A 54 -42.88 8.52 -16.97
C ARG A 54 -43.59 7.57 -17.96
N ILE A 55 -44.06 6.41 -17.49
CA ILE A 55 -44.80 5.45 -18.34
C ILE A 55 -46.14 6.04 -18.82
N VAL A 56 -46.86 6.77 -17.95
CA VAL A 56 -48.09 7.48 -18.34
C VAL A 56 -47.81 8.53 -19.42
N ARG A 57 -46.72 9.30 -19.30
CA ARG A 57 -46.28 10.23 -20.35
C ARG A 57 -46.03 9.51 -21.67
N GLU A 58 -45.11 8.53 -21.65
CA GLU A 58 -44.61 7.81 -22.83
C GLU A 58 -45.68 6.99 -23.55
N THR A 59 -46.69 6.48 -22.85
CA THR A 59 -47.72 5.59 -23.43
C THR A 59 -49.07 6.28 -23.65
N CYS A 60 -49.50 7.16 -22.75
CA CYS A 60 -50.86 7.72 -22.74
C CYS A 60 -50.96 9.15 -23.29
N LEU A 61 -49.89 9.95 -23.20
CA LEU A 61 -49.92 11.37 -23.58
C LEU A 61 -49.15 11.65 -24.88
N GLU A 62 -47.97 11.04 -25.02
CA GLU A 62 -47.06 11.15 -26.17
C GLU A 62 -47.03 9.87 -27.03
N GLY A 63 -47.62 8.77 -26.55
CA GLY A 63 -47.67 7.49 -27.24
C GLY A 63 -48.66 7.45 -28.41
N LYS A 64 -48.46 6.52 -29.35
CA LYS A 64 -49.24 6.38 -30.61
C LYS A 64 -50.76 6.17 -30.44
N ALA A 65 -51.24 5.89 -29.22
CA ALA A 65 -52.65 5.75 -28.90
C ALA A 65 -53.29 7.06 -28.38
N ALA A 66 -52.48 8.05 -27.99
CA ALA A 66 -52.95 9.25 -27.29
C ALA A 66 -54.00 10.03 -28.09
N ASP A 67 -53.79 10.22 -29.40
CA ASP A 67 -54.73 10.95 -30.25
C ASP A 67 -56.12 10.29 -30.31
N GLY A 68 -56.18 8.96 -30.40
CA GLY A 68 -57.44 8.21 -30.34
C GLY A 68 -58.10 8.16 -28.95
N MET A 69 -57.37 8.52 -27.89
CA MET A 69 -57.92 8.62 -26.53
C MET A 69 -58.32 10.05 -26.14
N ARG A 70 -57.76 11.09 -26.79
CA ARG A 70 -58.01 12.51 -26.46
C ARG A 70 -59.47 12.93 -26.55
N GLU A 71 -60.23 12.36 -27.48
CA GLU A 71 -61.65 12.66 -27.69
C GLU A 71 -62.60 11.85 -26.77
N LEU A 72 -62.06 10.91 -25.97
CA LEU A 72 -62.87 10.05 -25.11
C LEU A 72 -63.17 10.68 -23.73
N PRO A 73 -64.39 10.49 -23.19
CA PRO A 73 -64.75 10.96 -21.87
C PRO A 73 -63.85 10.30 -20.80
N GLY A 74 -63.16 11.13 -20.01
CA GLY A 74 -62.25 10.70 -18.96
C GLY A 74 -60.75 10.83 -19.29
N TYR A 75 -60.36 11.22 -20.51
CA TYR A 75 -58.95 11.56 -20.80
C TYR A 75 -58.49 12.81 -20.02
N ALA A 76 -59.41 13.73 -19.72
CA ALA A 76 -59.16 14.88 -18.85
C ALA A 76 -58.73 14.50 -17.42
N ASP A 77 -59.22 13.36 -16.89
CA ASP A 77 -58.78 12.84 -15.59
C ASP A 77 -57.33 12.35 -15.64
N VAL A 78 -56.89 11.72 -16.74
CA VAL A 78 -55.50 11.31 -16.95
C VAL A 78 -54.58 12.53 -16.95
N LEU A 79 -54.95 13.59 -17.68
CA LEU A 79 -54.19 14.84 -17.73
C LEU A 79 -54.11 15.54 -16.37
N ARG A 80 -55.22 15.62 -15.63
CA ARG A 80 -55.25 16.23 -14.28
C ARG A 80 -54.36 15.46 -13.31
N ASP A 81 -54.55 14.14 -13.22
CA ASP A 81 -53.81 13.31 -12.26
C ASP A 81 -52.31 13.25 -12.62
N TYR A 82 -51.97 13.33 -13.91
CA TYR A 82 -50.59 13.48 -14.40
C TYR A 82 -49.95 14.82 -14.01
N GLU A 83 -50.60 15.96 -14.29
CA GLU A 83 -50.03 17.28 -13.98
C GLU A 83 -49.95 17.52 -12.46
N GLU A 84 -50.87 16.96 -11.66
CA GLU A 84 -50.79 17.03 -10.20
C GLU A 84 -49.67 16.14 -9.64
N ALA A 85 -49.48 14.93 -10.19
CA ALA A 85 -48.32 14.08 -9.85
C ALA A 85 -46.99 14.76 -10.22
N LYS A 86 -46.92 15.40 -11.39
CA LYS A 86 -45.77 16.18 -11.85
C LYS A 86 -45.49 17.39 -10.94
N ARG A 87 -46.53 18.08 -10.45
CA ARG A 87 -46.39 19.14 -9.43
C ARG A 87 -45.85 18.63 -8.11
N LEU A 88 -46.26 17.44 -7.65
CA LEU A 88 -45.72 16.87 -6.40
C LEU A 88 -44.24 16.50 -6.52
N ILE A 89 -43.79 16.05 -7.70
CA ILE A 89 -42.37 15.84 -7.97
C ILE A 89 -41.63 17.18 -7.97
N GLN A 90 -42.10 18.17 -8.74
CA GLN A 90 -41.49 19.50 -8.78
C GLN A 90 -41.43 20.14 -7.39
N ALA A 91 -42.50 20.07 -6.59
CA ALA A 91 -42.52 20.61 -5.23
C ALA A 91 -41.56 19.89 -4.26
N ALA A 92 -41.27 18.60 -4.49
CA ALA A 92 -40.25 17.87 -3.73
C ALA A 92 -38.82 18.26 -4.16
N GLU A 93 -38.59 18.44 -5.46
CA GLU A 93 -37.34 18.95 -6.02
C GLU A 93 -37.07 20.40 -5.54
N ASP A 94 -38.07 21.27 -5.62
CA ASP A 94 -38.01 22.66 -5.15
C ASP A 94 -37.78 22.73 -3.62
N ALA A 95 -38.40 21.86 -2.83
CA ALA A 95 -38.19 21.80 -1.38
C ALA A 95 -36.79 21.29 -1.00
N ALA A 96 -36.22 20.34 -1.76
CA ALA A 96 -34.84 19.91 -1.60
C ALA A 96 -33.86 21.05 -2.00
N ALA A 97 -34.11 21.73 -3.12
CA ALA A 97 -33.33 22.88 -3.56
C ALA A 97 -33.38 24.06 -2.58
N ALA A 98 -34.53 24.28 -1.93
CA ALA A 98 -34.71 25.33 -0.91
C ALA A 98 -34.08 25.00 0.45
N THR A 99 -33.71 23.74 0.71
CA THR A 99 -33.12 23.30 1.99
C THR A 99 -31.63 22.92 1.90
N SER A 100 -31.07 22.70 0.70
CA SER A 100 -29.63 22.57 0.50
C SER A 100 -28.95 23.94 0.22
N PRO A 101 -27.92 24.34 0.98
CA PRO A 101 -27.06 25.50 0.69
C PRO A 101 -26.32 25.49 -0.67
N GLY A 102 -26.50 24.48 -1.52
CA GLY A 102 -25.89 24.37 -2.85
C GLY A 102 -26.85 24.41 -4.04
N GLY A 103 -28.17 24.29 -3.85
CA GLY A 103 -29.12 24.00 -4.94
C GLY A 103 -28.94 22.61 -5.56
N ASP A 104 -29.67 22.33 -6.65
CA ASP A 104 -29.67 21.01 -7.32
C ASP A 104 -28.41 20.74 -8.16
N GLU A 105 -28.18 19.47 -8.54
CA GLU A 105 -27.01 19.03 -9.34
C GLU A 105 -26.88 19.82 -10.66
N LYS A 106 -28.02 20.19 -11.25
CA LYS A 106 -28.12 21.03 -12.44
C LYS A 106 -27.66 22.47 -12.19
N SER A 107 -28.12 23.11 -11.11
CA SER A 107 -27.65 24.44 -10.71
C SER A 107 -26.17 24.44 -10.38
N VAL A 108 -25.66 23.40 -9.70
CA VAL A 108 -24.22 23.26 -9.44
C VAL A 108 -23.46 23.12 -10.75
N SER A 109 -23.92 22.30 -11.71
CA SER A 109 -23.31 22.17 -13.05
C SER A 109 -23.29 23.50 -13.81
N THR A 110 -24.41 24.22 -13.87
CA THR A 110 -24.47 25.54 -14.54
C THR A 110 -23.56 26.58 -13.86
N ARG A 111 -23.45 26.56 -12.53
CA ARG A 111 -22.49 27.41 -11.81
C ARG A 111 -21.04 26.97 -12.01
N TRP A 112 -20.79 25.68 -12.22
CA TRP A 112 -19.48 25.13 -12.51
C TRP A 112 -19.02 25.55 -13.91
N GLU A 113 -19.85 25.35 -14.94
CA GLU A 113 -19.58 25.80 -16.32
C GLU A 113 -19.33 27.32 -16.40
N ALA A 114 -20.05 28.12 -15.62
CA ALA A 114 -19.91 29.59 -15.59
C ALA A 114 -18.67 30.13 -14.86
N ARG A 115 -17.81 29.27 -14.27
CA ARG A 115 -16.71 29.72 -13.40
C ARG A 115 -15.59 30.43 -14.16
N PRO A 116 -15.05 31.56 -13.66
CA PRO A 116 -13.98 32.29 -14.33
C PRO A 116 -12.64 31.56 -14.19
N LYS A 117 -11.96 31.27 -15.32
CA LYS A 117 -10.58 30.75 -15.32
C LYS A 117 -9.61 31.90 -14.97
N ARG A 118 -9.13 31.90 -13.72
CA ARG A 118 -8.42 33.03 -13.07
C ARG A 118 -6.91 33.02 -13.34
N CYS A 119 -6.24 31.90 -13.10
CA CYS A 119 -4.77 31.80 -13.14
C CYS A 119 -4.24 31.67 -14.57
N ARG A 120 -3.33 32.55 -14.99
CA ARG A 120 -2.85 32.66 -16.39
C ARG A 120 -1.34 32.51 -16.53
N THR A 121 -0.61 32.78 -15.46
CA THR A 121 0.85 32.69 -15.34
C THR A 121 1.24 31.57 -14.38
N THR A 122 2.48 31.10 -14.45
CA THR A 122 3.00 30.11 -13.50
C THR A 122 2.98 30.65 -12.06
N ASP A 123 3.21 31.95 -11.89
CA ASP A 123 3.18 32.60 -10.57
C ASP A 123 1.77 32.60 -9.95
N ASP A 124 0.71 32.80 -10.76
CA ASP A 124 -0.69 32.66 -10.29
C ASP A 124 -0.98 31.24 -9.77
N TRP A 125 -0.42 30.23 -10.44
CA TRP A 125 -0.59 28.81 -10.12
C TRP A 125 0.21 28.40 -8.88
N ASP A 126 1.48 28.80 -8.77
CA ASP A 126 2.31 28.55 -7.59
C ASP A 126 1.68 29.23 -6.35
N VAL A 127 1.17 30.46 -6.47
CA VAL A 127 0.42 31.14 -5.40
C VAL A 127 -0.89 30.42 -5.05
N ALA A 128 -1.62 29.90 -6.05
CA ALA A 128 -2.86 29.13 -5.82
C ALA A 128 -2.62 27.77 -5.13
N ALA A 129 -1.46 27.13 -5.38
CA ALA A 129 -1.01 25.96 -4.63
C ALA A 129 -0.53 26.32 -3.21
N GLY A 130 -0.22 27.59 -2.93
CA GLY A 130 0.34 28.05 -1.66
C GLY A 130 1.86 28.06 -1.60
N LEU A 131 2.53 27.87 -2.72
CA LEU A 131 3.98 27.98 -2.84
C LEU A 131 4.38 29.47 -2.81
N LYS A 132 5.55 29.76 -2.24
CA LYS A 132 6.14 31.11 -2.31
C LYS A 132 6.66 31.34 -3.75
N PRO A 133 6.34 32.47 -4.40
CA PRO A 133 6.91 32.82 -5.71
C PRO A 133 8.43 32.74 -5.68
N GLN A 134 9.04 31.97 -6.58
CA GLN A 134 10.50 31.82 -6.61
C GLN A 134 11.16 33.07 -7.19
N THR A 135 11.72 33.92 -6.33
CA THR A 135 12.48 35.11 -6.70
C THR A 135 13.83 34.77 -7.32
N GLY A 136 13.79 34.29 -8.57
CA GLY A 136 14.93 33.96 -9.42
C GLY A 136 15.30 32.47 -9.42
N GLY A 137 15.68 31.93 -10.58
CA GLY A 137 16.47 30.69 -10.61
C GLY A 137 16.18 29.66 -11.69
N ILE A 138 15.00 29.61 -12.32
CA ILE A 138 14.73 28.90 -13.59
C ILE A 138 13.33 29.30 -14.10
N ARG A 139 13.20 29.67 -15.38
CA ARG A 139 11.87 29.80 -16.00
C ARG A 139 11.29 28.42 -16.29
N ARG A 140 10.38 27.94 -15.43
CA ARG A 140 9.30 27.05 -15.88
C ARG A 140 8.59 27.75 -17.06
N LYS A 141 8.27 27.02 -18.13
CA LYS A 141 7.57 27.62 -19.28
C LYS A 141 6.18 28.11 -18.84
N THR A 142 5.71 29.19 -19.46
CA THR A 142 4.36 29.72 -19.28
C THR A 142 3.28 28.65 -19.55
N PRO A 143 2.06 28.78 -18.99
CA PRO A 143 0.94 27.85 -19.22
C PRO A 143 0.34 27.85 -20.65
N GLY A 144 1.16 28.00 -21.69
CA GLY A 144 0.77 27.90 -23.09
C GLY A 144 0.52 26.45 -23.49
N GLY A 145 -0.64 25.91 -23.13
CA GLY A 145 -1.00 24.52 -23.43
C GLY A 145 -2.10 23.88 -22.58
N ILE A 146 -2.82 24.63 -21.72
CA ILE A 146 -3.99 24.07 -20.99
C ILE A 146 -5.20 23.97 -21.95
N ALA A 147 -5.14 23.01 -22.88
CA ALA A 147 -6.19 22.71 -23.84
C ALA A 147 -6.39 21.19 -23.91
N PHE A 148 -7.51 20.71 -23.35
CA PHE A 148 -8.03 19.34 -23.45
C PHE A 148 -7.04 18.19 -23.22
N GLY A 149 -6.83 17.87 -21.93
CA GLY A 149 -6.26 16.59 -21.50
C GLY A 149 -7.04 16.05 -20.29
N MET A 150 -7.94 15.09 -20.54
CA MET A 150 -8.52 14.24 -19.49
C MET A 150 -7.45 13.26 -18.96
N PHE A 151 -7.71 12.59 -17.84
CA PHE A 151 -6.79 11.66 -17.16
C PHE A 151 -6.59 10.31 -17.90
N PHE A 152 -6.23 10.35 -19.18
CA PHE A 152 -5.93 9.16 -19.99
C PHE A 152 -4.47 9.12 -20.44
N GLY A 153 -3.76 8.09 -19.99
CA GLY A 153 -2.40 7.82 -20.43
C GLY A 153 -2.34 7.35 -21.89
N ARG A 154 -1.57 8.07 -22.71
CA ARG A 154 -0.87 7.50 -23.87
C ARG A 154 0.56 8.01 -23.89
N SER A 155 1.49 7.13 -24.22
CA SER A 155 2.86 7.51 -24.54
C SER A 155 2.86 8.47 -25.73
N TRP A 156 3.54 9.62 -25.59
CA TRP A 156 4.03 10.37 -26.72
C TRP A 156 5.44 9.90 -27.01
N ASP A 157 5.54 8.82 -27.78
CA ASP A 157 6.80 8.24 -28.22
C ASP A 157 7.57 9.24 -29.10
N GLY A 158 8.79 9.64 -28.68
CA GLY A 158 9.60 10.61 -29.43
C GLY A 158 10.51 11.53 -28.61
N GLY A 159 11.05 11.10 -27.47
CA GLY A 159 12.01 11.88 -26.68
C GLY A 159 12.98 10.98 -25.90
N PRO A 160 14.22 11.43 -25.64
CA PRO A 160 15.22 10.61 -24.94
C PRO A 160 14.83 10.37 -23.47
N SER A 161 15.15 9.19 -22.96
CA SER A 161 14.80 8.72 -21.62
C SER A 161 15.50 9.53 -20.52
N GLY A 162 14.76 10.44 -19.93
CA GLY A 162 15.08 11.17 -18.70
C GLY A 162 13.78 11.63 -18.01
N PRO A 163 13.83 12.10 -16.76
CA PRO A 163 12.64 12.59 -16.05
C PRO A 163 12.03 13.77 -16.82
N GLY A 164 10.83 13.57 -17.34
CA GLY A 164 10.18 14.52 -18.25
C GLY A 164 9.78 15.84 -17.58
N PRO A 165 9.52 16.90 -18.36
CA PRO A 165 9.17 18.24 -17.84
C PRO A 165 7.78 18.31 -17.17
N PHE A 166 7.03 17.21 -17.16
CA PHE A 166 5.77 17.05 -16.42
C PHE A 166 6.04 16.40 -15.07
N GLY A 167 6.56 17.20 -14.13
CA GLY A 167 6.76 16.76 -12.75
C GLY A 167 5.42 16.49 -12.05
N ASN A 168 5.38 15.41 -11.28
CA ASN A 168 4.27 14.88 -10.48
C ASN A 168 3.16 15.90 -10.13
N ALA A 169 1.93 15.63 -10.55
CA ALA A 169 0.75 16.35 -10.07
C ALA A 169 0.56 16.07 -8.57
N GLY A 170 0.86 17.07 -7.73
CA GLY A 170 0.70 16.98 -6.28
C GLY A 170 -0.74 17.25 -5.81
N PRO A 171 -1.06 16.97 -4.55
CA PRO A 171 -2.38 17.26 -3.97
C PRO A 171 -2.71 18.77 -4.05
N ASP A 172 -1.70 19.63 -3.91
CA ASP A 172 -1.85 21.09 -4.00
C ASP A 172 -2.10 21.59 -5.44
N ASP A 173 -1.74 20.84 -6.49
CA ASP A 173 -2.11 21.16 -7.88
C ASP A 173 -3.62 21.01 -8.11
N TYR A 174 -4.25 20.03 -7.44
CA TYR A 174 -5.68 19.84 -7.44
C TYR A 174 -6.41 20.99 -6.71
N LEU A 175 -5.88 21.43 -5.56
CA LEU A 175 -6.38 22.64 -4.88
C LEU A 175 -6.17 23.90 -5.74
N ALA A 176 -5.03 24.02 -6.43
CA ALA A 176 -4.78 25.12 -7.35
C ALA A 176 -5.80 25.13 -8.51
N ARG A 177 -6.11 23.98 -9.13
CA ARG A 177 -7.16 23.88 -10.18
C ARG A 177 -8.51 24.41 -9.71
N LEU A 178 -8.95 23.99 -8.51
CA LEU A 178 -10.18 24.47 -7.89
C LEU A 178 -10.14 26.00 -7.69
N ALA A 179 -9.07 26.53 -7.09
CA ALA A 179 -8.88 27.96 -6.89
C ALA A 179 -8.90 28.76 -8.20
N CYS A 180 -8.25 28.21 -9.23
CA CYS A 180 -8.03 28.84 -10.51
C CYS A 180 -9.22 28.74 -11.47
N GLY A 181 -10.30 28.03 -11.09
CA GLY A 181 -11.50 27.84 -11.92
C GLY A 181 -11.33 26.83 -13.05
N TYR A 182 -10.41 25.87 -12.92
CA TYR A 182 -10.17 24.83 -13.93
C TYR A 182 -11.03 23.58 -13.70
N ASP A 183 -10.97 22.66 -14.65
CA ASP A 183 -11.70 21.41 -14.69
C ASP A 183 -10.99 20.38 -13.79
N VAL A 184 -11.76 19.69 -12.97
CA VAL A 184 -11.26 18.89 -11.83
C VAL A 184 -12.03 17.58 -11.76
N GLU A 185 -11.31 16.49 -11.99
CA GLU A 185 -11.88 15.14 -12.00
C GLU A 185 -12.53 14.79 -10.67
N GLY A 186 -13.68 14.12 -10.73
CA GLY A 186 -14.54 13.85 -9.59
C GLY A 186 -15.44 15.03 -9.22
N VAL A 187 -14.89 16.15 -8.75
CA VAL A 187 -15.68 17.23 -8.10
C VAL A 187 -16.61 17.96 -9.08
N GLU A 188 -16.34 17.91 -10.38
CA GLU A 188 -17.20 18.40 -11.45
C GLU A 188 -18.50 17.54 -11.61
N PRO A 189 -19.72 18.10 -11.42
CA PRO A 189 -20.96 17.30 -11.44
C PRO A 189 -21.27 16.61 -12.77
N SER A 190 -20.78 17.18 -13.88
CA SER A 190 -20.97 16.73 -15.26
C SER A 190 -20.00 15.63 -15.69
N PHE A 191 -19.07 15.21 -14.82
CA PHE A 191 -18.07 14.19 -15.14
C PHE A 191 -18.70 12.79 -15.29
N ASP A 192 -18.24 12.02 -16.28
CA ASP A 192 -18.81 10.70 -16.59
C ASP A 192 -18.44 9.66 -15.52
N LYS A 193 -19.46 9.23 -14.77
CA LYS A 193 -19.35 8.31 -13.64
C LYS A 193 -19.08 6.86 -14.08
N ASP A 194 -19.38 6.50 -15.34
CA ASP A 194 -19.25 5.12 -15.86
C ASP A 194 -17.87 4.83 -16.50
N GLN A 195 -17.14 5.87 -16.96
CA GLN A 195 -15.79 5.70 -17.54
C GLN A 195 -14.67 5.52 -16.50
N LEU A 196 -14.90 5.91 -15.25
CA LEU A 196 -13.82 6.21 -14.30
C LEU A 196 -12.94 5.01 -13.88
N TRP A 197 -13.50 3.82 -13.61
CA TRP A 197 -12.75 2.72 -12.98
C TRP A 197 -13.11 1.32 -13.53
N SER A 198 -12.64 0.97 -14.73
CA SER A 198 -12.86 -0.35 -15.35
C SER A 198 -11.89 -1.46 -14.89
N GLY A 199 -11.26 -1.31 -13.73
CA GLY A 199 -10.26 -2.24 -13.17
C GLY A 199 -8.81 -1.83 -13.42
N GLN A 200 -7.93 -2.22 -12.48
CA GLN A 200 -6.56 -1.72 -12.28
C GLN A 200 -6.47 -0.22 -11.87
N LEU A 201 -5.73 0.05 -10.80
CA LEU A 201 -5.50 1.40 -10.25
C LEU A 201 -4.01 1.74 -10.40
N PRO A 202 -3.63 2.59 -11.39
CA PRO A 202 -2.25 2.99 -11.61
C PRO A 202 -1.69 3.88 -10.49
N ASP A 203 -0.42 4.26 -10.59
CA ASP A 203 0.29 5.18 -9.68
C ASP A 203 -0.24 6.63 -9.64
N TRP A 204 -1.40 6.87 -10.25
CA TRP A 204 -2.05 8.18 -10.42
C TRP A 204 -3.46 8.26 -9.83
N ASP A 205 -3.89 7.24 -9.05
CA ASP A 205 -5.17 7.28 -8.32
C ASP A 205 -5.21 8.50 -7.36
N PRO A 206 -6.16 9.45 -7.53
CA PRO A 206 -6.21 10.66 -6.71
C PRO A 206 -6.43 10.35 -5.22
N ARG A 207 -7.08 9.23 -4.89
CA ARG A 207 -7.26 8.80 -3.50
C ARG A 207 -5.94 8.42 -2.85
N ARG A 208 -5.01 7.79 -3.60
CA ARG A 208 -3.64 7.53 -3.11
C ARG A 208 -2.87 8.83 -2.91
N LEU A 209 -2.98 9.78 -3.84
CA LEU A 209 -2.33 11.09 -3.73
C LEU A 209 -2.78 11.86 -2.48
N PHE A 210 -4.09 11.92 -2.19
CA PHE A 210 -4.59 12.59 -0.99
C PHE A 210 -4.35 11.81 0.30
N ALA A 211 -4.44 10.47 0.29
CA ALA A 211 -4.11 9.65 1.45
C ALA A 211 -2.66 9.87 1.88
N ARG A 212 -1.72 9.79 0.92
CA ARG A 212 -0.29 10.08 1.14
C ARG A 212 -0.09 11.50 1.67
N ALA A 213 -0.74 12.51 1.07
CA ALA A 213 -0.64 13.90 1.50
C ALA A 213 -1.11 14.15 2.94
N LEU A 214 -2.08 13.37 3.43
CA LEU A 214 -2.55 13.42 4.81
C LEU A 214 -1.60 12.67 5.76
N GLN A 215 -1.00 11.55 5.33
CA GLN A 215 -0.02 10.78 6.09
C GLN A 215 1.33 11.49 6.24
N THR A 216 1.85 12.12 5.18
CA THR A 216 3.12 12.87 5.22
C THR A 216 3.01 14.21 5.97
N GLY A 217 1.81 14.59 6.41
CA GLY A 217 1.50 15.90 6.97
C GLY A 217 1.29 16.96 5.88
N ALA A 218 0.07 17.45 5.75
CA ALA A 218 -0.22 18.62 4.92
C ALA A 218 0.28 19.91 5.61
N PRO A 219 0.72 20.94 4.86
CA PRO A 219 1.49 22.06 5.41
C PRO A 219 0.71 22.99 6.34
N ASP A 220 -0.62 22.98 6.29
CA ASP A 220 -1.49 23.67 7.26
C ASP A 220 -2.85 22.99 7.44
N SER A 221 -3.59 23.39 8.48
CA SER A 221 -4.92 22.86 8.82
C SER A 221 -6.00 23.13 7.74
N PRO A 222 -6.05 24.32 7.09
CA PRO A 222 -6.90 24.53 5.92
C PRO A 222 -6.67 23.54 4.77
N ARG A 223 -5.43 23.33 4.29
CA ARG A 223 -5.17 22.32 3.24
C ARG A 223 -5.42 20.90 3.72
N THR A 224 -5.11 20.58 4.98
CA THR A 224 -5.50 19.29 5.60
C THR A 224 -7.01 19.03 5.48
N THR A 225 -7.83 20.06 5.71
CA THR A 225 -9.29 19.96 5.60
C THR A 225 -9.77 19.79 4.16
N LEU A 226 -9.17 20.50 3.21
CA LEU A 226 -9.52 20.39 1.79
C LEU A 226 -9.03 19.08 1.16
N HIS A 227 -7.84 18.59 1.51
CA HIS A 227 -7.34 17.26 1.10
C HIS A 227 -8.22 16.14 1.67
N ARG A 228 -8.66 16.24 2.93
CA ARG A 228 -9.65 15.32 3.51
C ARG A 228 -10.98 15.37 2.75
N LEU A 229 -11.48 16.56 2.38
CA LEU A 229 -12.71 16.66 1.56
C LEU A 229 -12.53 15.98 0.20
N ALA A 230 -11.46 16.28 -0.53
CA ALA A 230 -11.21 15.70 -1.86
C ALA A 230 -11.06 14.17 -1.82
N LEU A 231 -10.34 13.63 -0.83
CA LEU A 231 -10.23 12.19 -0.60
C LEU A 231 -11.60 11.54 -0.35
N MET A 232 -12.37 12.07 0.60
CA MET A 232 -13.69 11.53 0.94
C MET A 232 -14.66 11.60 -0.25
N PHE A 233 -14.60 12.68 -1.03
CA PHE A 233 -15.39 12.83 -2.24
C PHE A 233 -15.02 11.76 -3.30
N HIS A 234 -13.73 11.62 -3.63
CA HIS A 234 -13.25 10.63 -4.60
C HIS A 234 -13.57 9.19 -4.19
N CYS A 235 -13.56 8.93 -2.89
CA CYS A 235 -14.07 7.70 -2.31
C CYS A 235 -15.58 7.57 -2.55
N TYR A 236 -16.41 8.30 -1.80
CA TYR A 236 -17.82 7.94 -1.68
C TYR A 236 -18.70 8.51 -2.80
N ALA A 237 -18.46 9.74 -3.27
CA ALA A 237 -19.39 10.45 -4.15
C ALA A 237 -19.20 10.16 -5.65
N SER A 238 -17.96 9.96 -6.12
CA SER A 238 -17.67 9.75 -7.56
C SER A 238 -17.42 8.30 -7.97
N THR A 239 -17.36 7.35 -7.04
CA THR A 239 -17.10 5.93 -7.37
C THR A 239 -18.40 5.19 -7.65
N GLY A 240 -18.48 4.47 -8.78
CA GLY A 240 -19.61 3.62 -9.15
C GLY A 240 -19.64 2.29 -8.38
N TRP A 241 -19.95 2.35 -7.08
CA TRP A 241 -19.80 1.23 -6.15
C TRP A 241 -20.69 0.01 -6.46
N LYS A 242 -20.06 -1.10 -6.82
CA LYS A 242 -20.63 -2.45 -6.68
C LYS A 242 -20.11 -3.06 -5.38
N VAL A 243 -20.96 -3.10 -4.36
CA VAL A 243 -20.57 -3.40 -2.96
C VAL A 243 -19.66 -4.63 -2.78
N PRO A 244 -19.87 -5.78 -3.46
CA PRO A 244 -18.92 -6.89 -3.36
C PRO A 244 -17.60 -6.50 -4.02
N ASP A 245 -17.61 -6.27 -5.34
CA ASP A 245 -16.46 -6.05 -6.25
C ASP A 245 -15.51 -4.89 -5.86
N HIS A 246 -15.87 -4.05 -4.89
CA HIS A 246 -15.08 -2.91 -4.43
C HIS A 246 -14.78 -2.91 -2.92
N TYR A 247 -14.97 -4.01 -2.20
CA TYR A 247 -14.84 -4.08 -0.75
C TYR A 247 -13.46 -3.65 -0.20
N SER A 248 -12.38 -3.99 -0.90
CA SER A 248 -11.02 -3.53 -0.61
C SER A 248 -10.87 -2.01 -0.72
N THR A 249 -11.46 -1.42 -1.75
CA THR A 249 -11.43 0.02 -2.03
C THR A 249 -12.25 0.80 -1.01
N TYR A 250 -13.39 0.25 -0.55
CA TYR A 250 -14.19 0.86 0.52
C TYR A 250 -13.42 0.91 1.84
N LEU A 251 -12.74 -0.17 2.21
CA LEU A 251 -11.93 -0.19 3.43
C LEU A 251 -10.75 0.78 3.33
N PHE A 252 -10.00 0.80 2.23
CA PHE A 252 -8.96 1.80 2.01
C PHE A 252 -9.49 3.24 2.17
N CYS A 253 -10.71 3.52 1.70
CA CYS A 253 -11.36 4.81 1.85
C CYS A 253 -11.79 5.13 3.30
N ASP A 254 -12.34 4.17 4.04
CA ASP A 254 -12.70 4.30 5.47
C ASP A 254 -11.45 4.53 6.34
N GLU A 255 -10.33 3.92 5.95
CA GLU A 255 -9.05 3.95 6.67
C GLU A 255 -8.22 5.19 6.36
N ALA A 256 -8.12 5.59 5.09
CA ALA A 256 -7.47 6.83 4.69
C ALA A 256 -8.22 8.09 5.17
N ALA A 257 -9.47 7.94 5.64
CA ALA A 257 -10.17 8.96 6.42
C ALA A 257 -9.51 9.25 7.78
N LEU A 258 -8.63 8.35 8.27
CA LEU A 258 -8.05 8.36 9.63
C LEU A 258 -9.15 8.40 10.72
N GLY A 259 -10.25 7.67 10.52
CA GLY A 259 -11.43 7.67 11.38
C GLY A 259 -12.21 8.99 11.41
N LYS A 260 -11.84 9.99 10.60
CA LYS A 260 -12.48 11.31 10.57
C LYS A 260 -13.71 11.26 9.66
N THR A 261 -14.74 12.00 10.04
CA THR A 261 -15.91 12.21 9.18
C THR A 261 -15.56 13.10 8.00
N VAL A 262 -16.44 13.08 6.99
CA VAL A 262 -16.51 14.14 5.96
C VAL A 262 -16.48 15.50 6.68
N PRO A 263 -15.66 16.48 6.23
CA PRO A 263 -15.60 17.79 6.86
C PRO A 263 -16.98 18.44 6.95
N THR A 264 -17.29 19.05 8.10
CA THR A 264 -18.51 19.82 8.29
C THR A 264 -18.52 21.06 7.40
N GLN A 265 -19.71 21.58 7.10
CA GLN A 265 -19.83 22.84 6.36
C GLN A 265 -18.99 23.96 7.00
N ALA A 266 -19.01 24.11 8.33
CA ALA A 266 -18.20 25.13 9.02
C ALA A 266 -16.68 24.98 8.81
N GLU A 267 -16.15 23.74 8.88
CA GLU A 267 -14.74 23.46 8.56
C GLU A 267 -14.40 23.82 7.12
N ILE A 268 -15.28 23.49 6.17
CA ILE A 268 -15.09 23.76 4.74
C ILE A 268 -15.17 25.25 4.45
N GLU A 269 -16.12 25.96 5.05
CA GLU A 269 -16.26 27.41 4.88
C GLU A 269 -15.03 28.15 5.41
N ALA A 270 -14.51 27.76 6.58
CA ALA A 270 -13.29 28.33 7.15
C ALA A 270 -12.04 27.99 6.34
N ALA A 271 -11.88 26.73 5.90
CA ALA A 271 -10.75 26.32 5.07
C ALA A 271 -10.78 26.96 3.67
N SER A 272 -11.98 27.10 3.08
CA SER A 272 -12.16 27.76 1.79
C SER A 272 -11.83 29.25 1.87
N GLU A 273 -12.24 29.96 2.91
CA GLU A 273 -11.88 31.39 3.05
C GLU A 273 -10.38 31.57 3.35
N ALA A 274 -9.76 30.64 4.07
CA ALA A 274 -8.33 30.69 4.39
C ALA A 274 -7.40 30.42 3.19
N VAL A 275 -7.74 29.47 2.31
CA VAL A 275 -6.94 29.16 1.11
C VAL A 275 -7.40 29.98 -0.10
N PHE A 276 -8.70 30.29 -0.19
CA PHE A 276 -9.35 30.96 -1.32
C PHE A 276 -10.17 32.20 -0.88
N PRO A 277 -9.54 33.23 -0.28
CA PRO A 277 -10.26 34.38 0.26
C PRO A 277 -11.12 35.10 -0.81
N GLY A 278 -12.34 35.44 -0.44
CA GLY A 278 -13.35 36.07 -1.30
C GLY A 278 -13.96 35.17 -2.39
N ARG A 279 -13.63 33.87 -2.44
CA ARG A 279 -14.06 32.94 -3.51
C ARG A 279 -15.36 32.20 -3.17
N ALA A 280 -16.44 32.97 -3.09
CA ALA A 280 -17.75 32.47 -2.66
C ALA A 280 -18.36 31.35 -3.52
N TRP A 281 -18.03 31.29 -4.83
CA TRP A 281 -18.56 30.25 -5.74
C TRP A 281 -17.87 28.92 -5.52
N GLU A 282 -16.55 28.98 -5.44
CA GLU A 282 -15.65 27.88 -5.11
C GLU A 282 -16.01 27.29 -3.73
N LYS A 283 -16.27 28.16 -2.73
CA LYS A 283 -16.81 27.82 -1.41
C LYS A 283 -18.15 27.05 -1.47
N THR A 284 -19.16 27.58 -2.16
CA THR A 284 -20.49 26.92 -2.27
C THR A 284 -20.40 25.53 -2.91
N ASN A 285 -19.57 25.37 -3.94
CA ASN A 285 -19.44 24.08 -4.62
C ASN A 285 -18.72 23.03 -3.75
N LEU A 286 -17.74 23.43 -2.92
CA LEU A 286 -17.11 22.54 -1.94
C LEU A 286 -18.07 22.10 -0.82
N VAL A 287 -18.96 22.99 -0.36
CA VAL A 287 -20.03 22.64 0.60
C VAL A 287 -21.02 21.65 0.00
N TYR A 288 -21.44 21.83 -1.26
CA TYR A 288 -22.29 20.87 -1.97
C TYR A 288 -21.60 19.49 -2.13
N ALA A 289 -20.34 19.48 -2.56
CA ALA A 289 -19.55 18.26 -2.69
C ALA A 289 -19.47 17.46 -1.37
N ALA A 290 -19.32 18.15 -0.23
CA ALA A 290 -19.33 17.51 1.08
C ALA A 290 -20.69 16.94 1.49
N GLN A 291 -21.80 17.64 1.19
CA GLN A 291 -23.15 17.13 1.45
C GLN A 291 -23.41 15.84 0.64
N ARG A 292 -23.12 15.86 -0.67
CA ARG A 292 -23.18 14.66 -1.53
C ARG A 292 -22.29 13.51 -1.04
N THR A 293 -21.09 13.83 -0.53
CA THR A 293 -20.17 12.85 0.04
C THR A 293 -20.72 12.22 1.33
N LEU A 294 -21.34 13.01 2.19
CA LEU A 294 -21.94 12.55 3.45
C LEU A 294 -23.21 11.72 3.23
N GLU A 295 -24.00 12.04 2.20
CA GLU A 295 -25.12 11.24 1.73
C GLU A 295 -24.64 9.90 1.18
N ALA A 296 -23.74 9.92 0.19
CA ALA A 296 -23.19 8.72 -0.42
C ALA A 296 -22.52 7.79 0.60
N ARG A 297 -21.73 8.33 1.54
CA ARG A 297 -21.11 7.52 2.61
C ARG A 297 -22.17 6.77 3.43
N LYS A 298 -23.27 7.41 3.84
CA LYS A 298 -24.33 6.73 4.61
C LYS A 298 -25.00 5.59 3.84
N GLU A 299 -25.26 5.79 2.55
CA GLU A 299 -25.85 4.75 1.68
C GLU A 299 -24.88 3.57 1.51
N LEU A 300 -23.59 3.86 1.37
CA LEU A 300 -22.53 2.88 1.21
C LEU A 300 -22.26 2.13 2.51
N ASP A 301 -22.06 2.81 3.64
CA ASP A 301 -21.85 2.21 4.96
C ASP A 301 -22.95 1.17 5.28
N ALA A 302 -24.21 1.49 4.96
CA ALA A 302 -25.35 0.59 5.13
C ALA A 302 -25.30 -0.62 4.18
N ALA A 303 -24.93 -0.41 2.91
CA ALA A 303 -24.84 -1.49 1.92
C ALA A 303 -23.63 -2.41 2.19
N PHE A 304 -22.49 -1.85 2.63
CA PHE A 304 -21.32 -2.59 3.06
C PHE A 304 -21.58 -3.39 4.35
N ALA A 305 -22.29 -2.82 5.33
CA ALA A 305 -22.76 -3.58 6.50
C ALA A 305 -23.70 -4.74 6.11
N GLN A 306 -24.55 -4.57 5.09
CA GLN A 306 -25.36 -5.66 4.54
C GLN A 306 -24.49 -6.75 3.89
N ALA A 307 -23.44 -6.38 3.16
CA ALA A 307 -22.50 -7.32 2.55
C ALA A 307 -21.66 -8.08 3.59
N GLU A 308 -21.22 -7.42 4.67
CA GLU A 308 -20.59 -8.07 5.83
C GLU A 308 -21.51 -9.09 6.50
N ALA A 309 -22.81 -8.77 6.65
CA ALA A 309 -23.80 -9.69 7.21
C ALA A 309 -24.07 -10.89 6.30
N GLN A 310 -23.94 -10.73 4.97
CA GLN A 310 -24.07 -11.81 3.98
C GLN A 310 -22.79 -12.63 3.84
N SER A 311 -21.60 -12.04 4.07
CA SER A 311 -20.31 -12.73 4.13
C SER A 311 -19.51 -12.37 5.39
N PRO A 312 -19.74 -13.09 6.50
CA PRO A 312 -18.90 -13.01 7.69
C PRO A 312 -17.44 -13.38 7.41
N ARG A 313 -17.17 -14.21 6.38
CA ARG A 313 -15.80 -14.63 6.02
C ARG A 313 -15.02 -13.53 5.29
N MET A 314 -15.68 -12.72 4.47
CA MET A 314 -15.09 -11.51 3.88
C MET A 314 -14.77 -10.49 4.99
N LYS A 315 -15.73 -10.23 5.90
CA LYS A 315 -15.51 -9.36 7.06
C LYS A 315 -14.31 -9.82 7.90
N ALA A 316 -14.24 -11.11 8.24
CA ALA A 316 -13.15 -11.68 9.04
C ALA A 316 -11.77 -11.55 8.38
N VAL A 317 -11.69 -11.70 7.06
CA VAL A 317 -10.43 -11.64 6.30
C VAL A 317 -9.91 -10.21 6.13
N PHE A 318 -10.81 -9.23 5.95
CA PHE A 318 -10.43 -7.88 5.55
C PHE A 318 -10.65 -6.80 6.62
N ARG A 319 -11.69 -6.90 7.46
CA ARG A 319 -12.04 -5.88 8.47
C ARG A 319 -11.63 -6.30 9.87
N ASP A 320 -12.09 -7.47 10.34
CA ASP A 320 -11.81 -7.90 11.71
C ASP A 320 -10.31 -8.17 11.95
N SER A 321 -9.58 -8.59 10.91
CA SER A 321 -8.12 -8.70 10.87
C SER A 321 -7.41 -7.35 11.03
N ALA A 322 -7.86 -6.33 10.30
CA ALA A 322 -7.34 -4.97 10.40
C ALA A 322 -7.64 -4.36 11.77
N ASP A 323 -8.87 -4.50 12.27
CA ASP A 323 -9.26 -3.94 13.56
C ASP A 323 -8.61 -4.68 14.74
N ALA A 324 -8.21 -5.95 14.57
CA ALA A 324 -7.32 -6.65 15.51
C ALA A 324 -5.90 -6.08 15.47
N ALA A 325 -5.32 -5.90 14.29
CA ALA A 325 -3.99 -5.30 14.11
C ALA A 325 -3.90 -3.88 14.67
N ARG A 326 -4.98 -3.08 14.56
CA ARG A 326 -5.12 -1.76 15.20
C ARG A 326 -5.03 -1.81 16.71
N ARG A 327 -5.78 -2.71 17.35
CA ARG A 327 -5.73 -2.89 18.80
C ARG A 327 -4.34 -3.30 19.26
N GLU A 328 -3.72 -4.26 18.57
CA GLU A 328 -2.35 -4.70 18.83
C GLU A 328 -1.30 -3.59 18.58
N HIS A 329 -1.51 -2.69 17.62
CA HIS A 329 -0.67 -1.50 17.42
C HIS A 329 -0.85 -0.47 18.55
N ALA A 330 -2.08 -0.17 18.95
CA ALA A 330 -2.35 0.76 20.05
C ALA A 330 -1.80 0.23 21.39
N GLU A 331 -1.96 -1.07 21.67
CA GLU A 331 -1.36 -1.73 22.83
C GLU A 331 0.17 -1.70 22.77
N PHE A 332 0.78 -1.91 21.59
CA PHE A 332 2.22 -1.78 21.37
C PHE A 332 2.73 -0.34 21.66
N LEU A 333 2.07 0.69 21.13
CA LEU A 333 2.44 2.09 21.34
C LEU A 333 2.36 2.49 22.83
N VAL A 334 1.33 2.04 23.54
CA VAL A 334 1.20 2.28 25.00
C VAL A 334 2.27 1.53 25.78
N ARG A 335 2.56 0.28 25.41
CA ARG A 335 3.49 -0.60 26.12
C ARG A 335 4.94 -0.15 26.04
N TYR A 336 5.39 0.31 24.87
CA TYR A 336 6.79 0.68 24.61
C TYR A 336 6.99 2.20 24.46
N ALA A 337 6.12 2.99 25.07
CA ALA A 337 6.11 4.46 24.96
C ALA A 337 7.38 5.16 25.44
N GLU A 338 8.25 4.50 26.22
CA GLU A 338 9.55 5.07 26.64
C GLU A 338 10.68 4.70 25.67
N GLU A 339 10.73 3.45 25.22
CA GLU A 339 11.62 2.96 24.17
C GLU A 339 11.41 3.75 22.87
N LEU A 340 10.16 3.92 22.45
CA LEU A 340 9.77 4.59 21.21
C LEU A 340 10.21 6.06 21.16
N ARG A 341 10.12 6.82 22.27
CA ARG A 341 10.63 8.21 22.35
C ARG A 341 12.12 8.33 22.02
N THR A 342 12.89 7.26 22.24
CA THR A 342 14.33 7.22 21.93
C THR A 342 14.58 6.71 20.50
N LEU A 343 13.73 5.80 20.02
CA LEU A 343 13.92 5.02 18.80
C LEU A 343 13.26 5.62 17.55
N GLU A 344 12.12 6.29 17.68
CA GLU A 344 11.40 6.92 16.56
C GLU A 344 12.26 7.96 15.81
N PRO A 345 12.99 8.89 16.46
CA PRO A 345 13.83 9.85 15.75
C PRO A 345 14.98 9.16 14.97
N MET A 346 15.53 8.07 15.52
CA MET A 346 16.61 7.32 14.85
C MET A 346 16.08 6.49 13.68
N THR A 347 14.92 5.83 13.82
CA THR A 347 14.31 5.09 12.70
C THR A 347 13.80 6.03 11.60
N ALA A 348 13.29 7.21 11.93
CA ALA A 348 12.93 8.22 10.95
C ALA A 348 14.13 8.71 10.11
N GLU A 349 15.30 8.90 10.74
CA GLU A 349 16.54 9.24 10.03
C GLU A 349 17.10 8.03 9.23
N ALA A 350 17.06 6.82 9.79
CA ALA A 350 17.50 5.60 9.07
C ALA A 350 16.74 5.37 7.75
N LEU A 351 15.45 5.69 7.73
CA LEU A 351 14.58 5.60 6.55
C LEU A 351 14.67 6.83 5.62
N ARG A 352 15.41 7.87 5.99
CA ARG A 352 15.52 9.09 5.18
C ARG A 352 16.49 8.85 4.02
N ARG A 353 15.99 9.03 2.80
CA ARG A 353 16.70 8.63 1.57
C ARG A 353 18.03 9.35 1.41
N GLY A 354 19.12 8.58 1.36
CA GLY A 354 20.49 9.10 1.28
C GLY A 354 20.99 9.80 2.55
N ALA A 355 20.37 9.58 3.70
CA ALA A 355 20.53 10.43 4.87
C ALA A 355 20.56 9.65 6.19
N HIS A 356 21.45 8.68 6.30
CA HIS A 356 21.89 8.16 7.60
C HIS A 356 22.87 9.13 8.30
N GLU A 357 23.47 10.08 7.57
CA GLU A 357 24.56 10.96 8.01
C GLU A 357 24.32 11.78 9.30
N GLN A 358 23.06 12.04 9.71
CA GLN A 358 22.75 12.83 10.92
C GLN A 358 22.44 11.97 12.16
N MET A 359 22.73 10.65 12.08
CA MET A 359 22.67 9.76 13.25
C MET A 359 23.51 10.29 14.43
N PRO A 360 22.97 10.31 15.66
CA PRO A 360 23.74 10.69 16.83
C PRO A 360 24.97 9.79 17.03
N ALA A 361 26.13 10.37 17.31
CA ALA A 361 27.37 9.60 17.47
C ALA A 361 27.28 8.50 18.55
N ASP A 362 26.44 8.71 19.57
CA ASP A 362 26.18 7.79 20.69
C ASP A 362 24.94 6.89 20.47
N CYS A 363 24.43 6.76 19.24
CA CYS A 363 23.20 6.03 18.97
C CYS A 363 23.33 4.51 19.23
N VAL A 364 24.48 3.89 18.97
CA VAL A 364 24.70 2.47 19.29
C VAL A 364 24.62 2.23 20.81
N GLU A 365 25.24 3.10 21.59
CA GLU A 365 25.26 3.07 23.05
C GLU A 365 23.87 3.33 23.67
N LYS A 366 22.99 4.04 22.95
CA LYS A 366 21.57 4.22 23.31
C LYS A 366 20.69 3.03 22.91
N LEU A 367 20.92 2.43 21.75
CA LEU A 367 20.07 1.37 21.18
C LEU A 367 20.35 -0.02 21.78
N LEU A 368 21.60 -0.36 22.07
CA LEU A 368 21.94 -1.66 22.65
C LEU A 368 21.28 -1.93 24.03
N PRO A 369 21.17 -0.96 24.96
CA PRO A 369 20.37 -1.13 26.18
C PRO A 369 18.89 -1.43 25.93
N LEU A 370 18.29 -0.86 24.88
CA LEU A 370 16.89 -1.13 24.51
C LEU A 370 16.73 -2.53 23.91
N ARG A 371 17.69 -2.98 23.10
CA ARG A 371 17.77 -4.39 22.64
C ARG A 371 17.86 -5.34 23.84
N ALA A 372 18.72 -5.06 24.83
CA ALA A 372 18.88 -5.91 26.00
C ALA A 372 17.62 -5.99 26.88
N ARG A 373 16.81 -4.90 26.97
CA ARG A 373 15.48 -4.94 27.60
C ARG A 373 14.54 -5.91 26.86
N LEU A 374 14.44 -5.79 25.54
CA LEU A 374 13.58 -6.64 24.72
C LEU A 374 14.04 -8.11 24.72
N GLU A 375 15.35 -8.35 24.78
CA GLU A 375 15.93 -9.69 24.93
C GLU A 375 15.60 -10.32 26.29
N ALA A 376 15.69 -9.55 27.38
CA ALA A 376 15.31 -10.01 28.72
C ALA A 376 13.81 -10.32 28.85
N GLU A 377 12.97 -9.66 28.05
CA GLU A 377 11.54 -9.95 27.94
C GLU A 377 11.27 -11.22 27.10
N LEU A 378 11.76 -11.25 25.85
CA LEU A 378 11.46 -12.34 24.91
C LEU A 378 12.20 -13.65 25.22
N GLN A 379 13.30 -13.57 25.98
CA GLN A 379 14.14 -14.69 26.44
C GLN A 379 14.46 -15.70 25.31
N PRO A 380 15.07 -15.26 24.20
CA PRO A 380 15.25 -16.09 23.00
C PRO A 380 16.11 -17.32 23.29
N LYS A 381 15.68 -18.48 22.77
CA LYS A 381 16.29 -19.80 23.09
C LYS A 381 16.87 -20.51 21.87
N ASP A 382 16.32 -20.22 20.71
CA ASP A 382 16.65 -20.79 19.41
C ASP A 382 16.61 -19.71 18.30
N GLU A 383 16.91 -20.11 17.07
CA GLU A 383 16.97 -19.21 15.90
C GLU A 383 15.63 -18.48 15.67
N ALA A 384 14.50 -19.13 15.94
CA ALA A 384 13.17 -18.51 15.83
C ALA A 384 12.95 -17.45 16.92
N GLY A 385 13.41 -17.70 18.17
CA GLY A 385 13.41 -16.71 19.24
C GLY A 385 14.25 -15.47 18.91
N VAL A 386 15.41 -15.64 18.25
CA VAL A 386 16.20 -14.49 17.79
C VAL A 386 15.61 -13.80 16.57
N GLN A 387 15.01 -14.54 15.64
CA GLN A 387 14.26 -13.95 14.54
C GLN A 387 13.11 -13.10 15.09
N ALA A 388 12.45 -13.52 16.17
CA ALA A 388 11.50 -12.69 16.91
C ALA A 388 12.15 -11.43 17.52
N LEU A 389 13.26 -11.55 18.26
CA LEU A 389 13.98 -10.41 18.85
C LEU A 389 14.47 -9.38 17.83
N ARG A 390 14.93 -9.81 16.64
CA ARG A 390 15.48 -8.94 15.59
C ARG A 390 14.43 -8.45 14.59
N THR A 391 13.39 -9.22 14.31
CA THR A 391 12.50 -8.97 13.13
C THR A 391 11.04 -9.41 13.27
N GLY A 392 10.70 -10.33 14.18
CA GLY A 392 9.32 -10.79 14.39
C GLY A 392 8.55 -9.99 15.45
N HIS A 393 9.24 -9.13 16.21
CA HIS A 393 8.64 -8.15 17.12
C HIS A 393 8.87 -6.74 16.57
N PRO A 394 7.86 -5.84 16.52
CA PRO A 394 7.98 -4.54 15.85
C PRO A 394 9.09 -3.64 16.42
N LEU A 395 9.19 -3.53 17.75
CA LEU A 395 10.30 -2.81 18.40
C LEU A 395 11.65 -3.47 18.06
N GLY A 396 11.65 -4.80 17.89
CA GLY A 396 12.83 -5.55 17.48
C GLY A 396 13.27 -5.17 16.07
N PHE A 397 12.34 -5.06 15.13
CA PHE A 397 12.59 -4.61 13.76
C PHE A 397 13.13 -3.17 13.75
N GLN A 398 12.46 -2.22 14.42
CA GLN A 398 12.93 -0.82 14.54
C GLN A 398 14.34 -0.71 15.13
N LEU A 399 14.64 -1.47 16.20
CA LEU A 399 15.98 -1.50 16.78
C LEU A 399 17.02 -2.00 15.78
N THR A 400 16.67 -2.97 14.94
CA THR A 400 17.55 -3.50 13.88
C THR A 400 17.75 -2.48 12.75
N GLU A 401 16.70 -1.75 12.35
CA GLU A 401 16.81 -0.64 11.37
C GLU A 401 17.75 0.47 11.87
N ALA A 402 17.50 0.96 13.09
CA ALA A 402 18.30 2.03 13.68
C ALA A 402 19.76 1.58 13.91
N LEU A 403 19.98 0.34 14.39
CA LEU A 403 21.34 -0.19 14.56
C LEU A 403 22.06 -0.36 13.22
N ALA A 404 21.39 -0.84 12.15
CA ALA A 404 22.00 -0.96 10.83
C ALA A 404 22.54 0.40 10.32
N ALA A 405 21.72 1.45 10.39
CA ALA A 405 22.11 2.80 9.98
C ALA A 405 23.15 3.44 10.93
N CYS A 406 23.05 3.21 12.25
CA CYS A 406 24.06 3.65 13.22
C CYS A 406 25.44 3.03 12.99
N TYR A 407 25.50 1.73 12.73
CA TYR A 407 26.75 1.05 12.43
C TYR A 407 27.33 1.50 11.08
N LEU A 408 26.48 1.74 10.07
CA LEU A 408 26.87 2.27 8.76
C LEU A 408 27.60 3.61 8.89
N VAL A 409 27.02 4.57 9.62
CA VAL A 409 27.57 5.92 9.82
C VAL A 409 28.88 5.90 10.59
N ARG A 410 29.04 4.97 11.52
CA ARG A 410 30.27 4.79 12.31
C ARG A 410 31.35 3.97 11.60
N GLY A 411 31.12 3.56 10.34
CA GLY A 411 32.07 2.74 9.58
C GLY A 411 32.17 1.27 10.04
N HIS A 412 31.28 0.82 10.92
CA HIS A 412 31.20 -0.58 11.38
C HIS A 412 30.41 -1.42 10.36
N LEU A 413 30.93 -1.50 9.12
CA LEU A 413 30.21 -2.02 7.95
C LEU A 413 29.87 -3.51 8.08
N ALA A 414 30.70 -4.31 8.76
CA ALA A 414 30.40 -5.71 9.03
C ALA A 414 29.16 -5.87 9.94
N ARG A 415 29.02 -4.99 10.95
CA ARG A 415 27.86 -4.94 11.86
C ARG A 415 26.61 -4.37 11.18
N ALA A 416 26.76 -3.29 10.39
CA ALA A 416 25.67 -2.73 9.59
C ALA A 416 25.07 -3.78 8.65
N LYS A 417 25.94 -4.58 8.01
CA LYS A 417 25.52 -5.68 7.13
C LYS A 417 24.83 -6.82 7.88
N LEU A 418 25.27 -7.20 9.07
CA LEU A 418 24.60 -8.23 9.88
C LEU A 418 23.17 -7.82 10.28
N GLU A 419 22.98 -6.56 10.67
CA GLU A 419 21.64 -6.04 11.00
C GLU A 419 20.75 -5.99 9.74
N ALA A 420 21.25 -5.49 8.60
CA ALA A 420 20.49 -5.46 7.34
C ALA A 420 20.17 -6.86 6.78
N GLU A 421 21.11 -7.82 6.84
CA GLU A 421 20.86 -9.23 6.46
C GLU A 421 19.90 -9.94 7.45
N SER A 422 19.73 -9.41 8.65
CA SER A 422 18.69 -9.87 9.59
C SER A 422 17.31 -9.38 9.16
N LEU A 423 17.16 -8.08 8.88
CA LEU A 423 15.89 -7.45 8.46
C LEU A 423 15.24 -8.18 7.27
N MET A 424 16.04 -8.60 6.28
CA MET A 424 15.61 -9.38 5.10
C MET A 424 14.92 -10.73 5.43
N LYS A 425 14.93 -11.19 6.69
CA LYS A 425 14.26 -12.41 7.15
C LYS A 425 12.87 -12.16 7.79
N GLY A 426 12.42 -10.91 7.84
CA GLY A 426 11.12 -10.53 8.40
C GLY A 426 10.34 -9.57 7.52
N SER A 427 9.34 -8.93 8.11
CA SER A 427 8.53 -7.87 7.51
C SER A 427 8.32 -6.78 8.55
N ARG A 428 8.23 -5.52 8.14
CA ARG A 428 8.44 -4.38 9.05
C ARG A 428 7.43 -4.34 10.21
N GLN A 429 6.13 -4.28 9.90
CA GLN A 429 5.02 -4.34 10.88
C GLN A 429 5.16 -3.37 12.08
N VAL A 430 5.76 -2.20 11.85
CA VAL A 430 6.00 -1.15 12.84
C VAL A 430 4.82 -0.19 12.92
N THR A 431 4.34 0.32 11.78
CA THR A 431 3.21 1.27 11.72
C THR A 431 1.85 0.56 11.77
N GLU A 432 0.77 1.30 11.99
CA GLU A 432 -0.59 0.75 11.86
C GLU A 432 -0.82 0.20 10.45
N GLU A 433 -0.42 0.93 9.41
CA GLU A 433 -0.63 0.54 8.01
C GLU A 433 0.10 -0.77 7.66
N GLU A 434 1.34 -0.92 8.11
CA GLU A 434 2.12 -2.16 7.93
C GLU A 434 1.48 -3.34 8.66
N LYS A 435 1.06 -3.15 9.92
CA LYS A 435 0.36 -4.21 10.67
C LYS A 435 -0.98 -4.59 10.04
N VAL A 436 -1.78 -3.60 9.60
CA VAL A 436 -3.06 -3.83 8.91
C VAL A 436 -2.85 -4.55 7.57
N PHE A 437 -1.84 -4.17 6.79
CA PHE A 437 -1.46 -4.83 5.54
C PHE A 437 -1.09 -6.30 5.76
N HIS A 438 -0.15 -6.59 6.66
CA HIS A 438 0.32 -7.95 6.92
C HIS A 438 -0.75 -8.83 7.59
N ALA A 439 -1.59 -8.27 8.49
CA ALA A 439 -2.70 -9.00 9.08
C ALA A 439 -3.75 -9.44 8.04
N ARG A 440 -4.08 -8.57 7.07
CA ARG A 440 -4.94 -8.92 5.92
C ARG A 440 -4.30 -9.98 5.04
N LEU A 441 -3.02 -9.81 4.69
CA LEU A 441 -2.27 -10.76 3.87
C LEU A 441 -2.22 -12.15 4.52
N HIS A 442 -1.95 -12.24 5.82
CA HIS A 442 -1.98 -13.49 6.57
C HIS A 442 -3.38 -14.10 6.67
N ALA A 443 -4.42 -13.29 6.92
CA ALA A 443 -5.80 -13.77 6.94
C ALA A 443 -6.26 -14.31 5.57
N GLN A 444 -5.81 -13.69 4.47
CA GLN A 444 -6.01 -14.21 3.12
C GLN A 444 -5.20 -15.49 2.86
N TRP A 445 -3.94 -15.56 3.27
CA TRP A 445 -3.15 -16.79 3.12
C TRP A 445 -3.79 -17.97 3.88
N GLN A 446 -4.35 -17.74 5.06
CA GLN A 446 -5.12 -18.76 5.76
C GLN A 446 -6.43 -19.09 5.02
N ALA A 447 -7.18 -18.10 4.56
CA ALA A 447 -8.39 -18.33 3.75
C ALA A 447 -8.09 -19.10 2.45
N LYS A 448 -6.93 -18.90 1.81
CA LYS A 448 -6.47 -19.64 0.62
C LYS A 448 -6.08 -21.10 0.92
N ARG A 449 -5.64 -21.40 2.15
CA ARG A 449 -5.42 -22.78 2.64
C ARG A 449 -6.74 -23.48 2.95
N ASP A 450 -7.64 -22.78 3.63
CA ASP A 450 -8.96 -23.30 4.05
C ASP A 450 -9.91 -23.50 2.85
N LEU A 451 -9.74 -22.73 1.78
CA LEU A 451 -10.57 -22.71 0.57
C LEU A 451 -9.66 -22.86 -0.67
N PRO A 452 -9.23 -24.08 -1.04
CA PRO A 452 -8.20 -24.29 -2.06
C PRO A 452 -8.60 -23.92 -3.49
N THR A 453 -9.87 -24.02 -3.89
CA THR A 453 -10.30 -23.66 -5.26
C THR A 453 -10.74 -22.19 -5.40
N LYS A 454 -10.73 -21.62 -6.61
CA LYS A 454 -11.15 -20.22 -6.84
C LYS A 454 -12.65 -20.05 -6.63
N GLU A 455 -13.43 -21.05 -6.98
CA GLU A 455 -14.88 -21.10 -6.92
C GLU A 455 -15.34 -21.08 -5.45
N GLN A 456 -14.72 -21.90 -4.61
CA GLN A 456 -14.95 -21.90 -3.15
C GLN A 456 -14.66 -20.53 -2.53
N ARG A 457 -13.58 -19.87 -2.95
CA ARG A 457 -13.21 -18.55 -2.45
C ARG A 457 -14.21 -17.48 -2.87
N VAL A 458 -14.53 -17.37 -4.16
CA VAL A 458 -15.50 -16.39 -4.67
C VAL A 458 -16.90 -16.60 -4.11
N GLN A 459 -17.30 -17.84 -3.80
CA GLN A 459 -18.61 -18.13 -3.17
C GLN A 459 -18.75 -17.58 -1.75
N VAL A 460 -17.67 -17.55 -0.95
CA VAL A 460 -17.72 -17.09 0.46
C VAL A 460 -17.01 -15.77 0.71
N ILE A 461 -16.17 -15.30 -0.21
CA ILE A 461 -15.52 -13.99 -0.25
C ILE A 461 -15.73 -13.46 -1.68
N PRO A 462 -16.84 -12.73 -1.95
CA PRO A 462 -17.20 -12.32 -3.31
C PRO A 462 -16.13 -11.52 -4.05
N ASN A 463 -15.35 -10.71 -3.33
CA ASN A 463 -14.18 -10.00 -3.87
C ASN A 463 -12.87 -10.73 -3.55
N TRP A 464 -12.70 -11.94 -4.11
CA TRP A 464 -11.42 -12.63 -4.05
C TRP A 464 -10.47 -12.10 -5.12
N GLU A 465 -9.68 -11.09 -4.75
CA GLU A 465 -8.51 -10.60 -5.47
C GLU A 465 -7.39 -11.67 -5.51
N SER A 466 -6.49 -11.64 -6.50
CA SER A 466 -5.24 -12.39 -6.36
C SER A 466 -4.38 -11.75 -5.27
N ILE A 467 -3.52 -12.56 -4.64
CA ILE A 467 -2.45 -12.05 -3.77
C ILE A 467 -1.45 -11.22 -4.60
N GLU A 468 -1.44 -11.41 -5.92
CA GLU A 468 -0.66 -10.63 -6.89
C GLU A 468 -1.31 -9.28 -7.26
N ASP A 469 -2.62 -9.09 -6.95
CA ASP A 469 -3.38 -7.87 -7.26
C ASP A 469 -3.35 -6.85 -6.08
N TYR A 470 -2.59 -7.14 -5.02
CA TYR A 470 -2.63 -6.38 -3.77
C TYR A 470 -2.15 -4.91 -3.91
N PRO A 471 -2.65 -3.98 -3.06
CA PRO A 471 -2.09 -2.64 -2.95
C PRO A 471 -0.59 -2.67 -2.64
N GLN A 472 0.10 -1.59 -3.01
CA GLN A 472 1.55 -1.46 -2.87
C GLN A 472 2.01 -1.57 -1.42
N VAL A 473 3.21 -2.15 -1.24
CA VAL A 473 3.93 -2.22 0.03
C VAL A 473 4.03 -0.82 0.66
N PRO A 474 3.77 -0.64 1.98
CA PRO A 474 3.86 0.67 2.63
C PRO A 474 5.18 1.38 2.39
N GLU A 475 5.15 2.71 2.25
CA GLU A 475 6.34 3.50 1.86
C GLU A 475 7.49 3.39 2.86
N THR A 476 7.19 3.20 4.14
CA THR A 476 8.16 2.96 5.22
C THR A 476 8.83 1.58 5.12
N GLU A 477 8.08 0.54 4.76
CA GLU A 477 8.64 -0.79 4.43
C GLU A 477 9.45 -0.72 3.12
N SER A 478 9.02 0.05 2.13
CA SER A 478 9.80 0.32 0.92
C SER A 478 11.08 1.11 1.20
N ALA A 479 11.08 2.07 2.13
CA ALA A 479 12.27 2.82 2.54
C ALA A 479 13.25 1.92 3.33
N SER A 480 12.73 0.99 4.14
CA SER A 480 13.55 -0.05 4.78
C SER A 480 14.18 -0.98 3.75
N ASN A 481 13.46 -1.34 2.68
CA ASN A 481 13.99 -2.12 1.55
C ASN A 481 15.09 -1.36 0.79
N ASP A 482 14.89 -0.07 0.48
CA ASP A 482 15.92 0.81 -0.09
C ASP A 482 17.19 0.86 0.79
N MET A 483 17.05 0.99 2.12
CA MET A 483 18.16 0.99 3.08
C MET A 483 18.88 -0.37 3.14
N MET A 484 18.15 -1.48 3.22
CA MET A 484 18.72 -2.83 3.22
C MET A 484 19.52 -3.10 1.93
N GLU A 485 18.96 -2.72 0.78
CA GLU A 485 19.64 -2.84 -0.51
C GLU A 485 20.88 -1.92 -0.59
N GLN A 486 20.80 -0.68 -0.08
CA GLN A 486 21.97 0.22 0.00
C GLN A 486 23.11 -0.39 0.83
N VAL A 487 22.80 -0.97 2.00
CA VAL A 487 23.79 -1.65 2.85
C VAL A 487 24.36 -2.89 2.16
N ARG A 488 23.52 -3.68 1.46
CA ARG A 488 23.96 -4.88 0.73
C ARG A 488 24.86 -4.56 -0.47
N HIS A 489 24.61 -3.44 -1.16
CA HIS A 489 25.34 -3.01 -2.36
C HIS A 489 26.50 -2.05 -2.10
N MET A 490 26.87 -1.82 -0.84
CA MET A 490 28.15 -1.17 -0.53
C MET A 490 29.30 -1.96 -1.18
N GLN A 491 30.13 -1.25 -1.95
CA GLN A 491 31.23 -1.86 -2.71
C GLN A 491 32.39 -2.37 -1.83
N THR A 492 32.39 -2.06 -0.53
CA THR A 492 33.40 -2.55 0.42
C THR A 492 33.29 -4.07 0.56
N PRO A 493 34.35 -4.84 0.25
CA PRO A 493 34.23 -6.29 0.12
C PRO A 493 34.22 -7.00 1.48
N ILE A 494 33.06 -7.01 2.17
CA ILE A 494 32.84 -7.80 3.38
C ILE A 494 32.94 -9.30 3.03
N ARG A 495 33.92 -10.00 3.61
CA ARG A 495 34.13 -11.44 3.45
C ARG A 495 33.47 -12.21 4.59
N THR A 496 32.77 -13.28 4.24
CA THR A 496 32.33 -14.30 5.20
C THR A 496 33.49 -15.26 5.49
N ILE A 497 34.02 -15.23 6.72
CA ILE A 497 34.94 -16.26 7.22
C ILE A 497 34.10 -17.40 7.81
N GLY A 498 34.50 -18.65 7.55
CA GLY A 498 33.81 -19.84 8.06
C GLY A 498 32.63 -20.37 7.22
N ASP A 499 32.42 -19.87 6.00
CA ASP A 499 31.30 -20.31 5.15
C ASP A 499 31.28 -21.83 4.85
N VAL A 500 30.05 -22.38 4.80
CA VAL A 500 29.72 -23.76 5.17
C VAL A 500 29.68 -24.72 3.97
N ARG A 501 30.27 -24.35 2.82
CA ARG A 501 30.41 -25.25 1.66
C ARG A 501 31.47 -26.34 1.88
N GLY A 502 31.14 -27.29 2.76
CA GLY A 502 31.83 -28.57 2.98
C GLY A 502 32.94 -28.59 4.02
N MET A 503 33.39 -27.44 4.52
CA MET A 503 34.65 -27.34 5.29
C MET A 503 34.52 -26.38 6.48
N LEU A 504 34.34 -26.93 7.68
CA LEU A 504 34.08 -26.14 8.90
C LEU A 504 35.38 -25.53 9.44
N ALA A 505 35.37 -24.21 9.70
CA ALA A 505 36.45 -23.49 10.37
C ALA A 505 36.37 -23.69 11.90
N VAL A 506 37.49 -24.04 12.53
CA VAL A 506 37.59 -24.37 13.95
C VAL A 506 38.57 -23.44 14.67
N VAL A 507 38.14 -22.89 15.81
CA VAL A 507 38.93 -21.96 16.64
C VAL A 507 40.16 -22.65 17.25
N VAL A 508 41.35 -22.10 17.03
CA VAL A 508 42.64 -22.67 17.45
C VAL A 508 43.23 -21.95 18.67
N SER A 509 43.19 -20.61 18.67
CA SER A 509 43.60 -19.76 19.78
C SER A 509 42.84 -18.43 19.79
N LYS A 510 42.87 -17.77 20.96
CA LYS A 510 42.56 -16.35 21.13
C LYS A 510 43.86 -15.59 21.44
N ARG A 511 43.93 -14.30 21.13
CA ARG A 511 44.95 -13.35 21.64
C ARG A 511 44.26 -12.03 21.96
N GLU A 512 44.23 -11.64 23.23
CA GLU A 512 43.74 -10.31 23.64
C GLU A 512 44.68 -9.20 23.15
N THR A 513 44.09 -8.04 22.88
CA THR A 513 44.71 -6.81 22.36
C THR A 513 43.88 -5.60 22.84
N PRO A 514 44.41 -4.37 22.86
CA PRO A 514 43.64 -3.19 23.28
C PRO A 514 42.35 -2.97 22.47
N GLU A 515 42.35 -3.38 21.20
CA GLU A 515 41.26 -3.18 20.24
C GLU A 515 40.18 -4.28 20.30
N GLY A 516 40.41 -5.37 21.04
CA GLY A 516 39.53 -6.55 21.08
C GLY A 516 40.31 -7.86 21.22
N VAL A 517 39.74 -8.98 20.75
CA VAL A 517 40.38 -10.30 20.84
C VAL A 517 40.50 -10.93 19.46
N TRP A 518 41.74 -11.14 19.02
CA TRP A 518 42.04 -11.86 17.78
C TRP A 518 41.77 -13.35 17.95
N ILE A 519 40.84 -13.87 17.15
CA ILE A 519 40.52 -15.30 17.04
C ILE A 519 41.24 -15.88 15.82
N THR A 520 41.82 -17.06 15.95
CA THR A 520 42.51 -17.77 14.85
C THR A 520 41.81 -19.08 14.50
N PHE A 521 41.77 -19.44 13.21
CA PHE A 521 40.96 -20.56 12.71
C PHE A 521 41.73 -21.54 11.84
N LYS A 522 41.40 -22.84 11.93
CA LYS A 522 41.81 -23.83 10.93
C LYS A 522 40.60 -24.47 10.28
N LYS A 523 40.63 -24.51 8.96
CA LYS A 523 39.61 -25.12 8.11
C LYS A 523 40.13 -26.47 7.61
N PHE A 524 39.34 -27.51 7.81
CA PHE A 524 39.66 -28.85 7.31
C PHE A 524 39.31 -28.94 5.82
N THR A 525 40.32 -29.01 4.95
CA THR A 525 40.11 -28.87 3.50
C THR A 525 40.09 -30.19 2.75
N SER A 526 40.77 -31.23 3.24
CA SER A 526 40.67 -32.59 2.69
C SER A 526 41.12 -33.66 3.68
N THR A 527 40.74 -34.91 3.39
CA THR A 527 41.32 -36.11 3.98
C THR A 527 42.04 -36.89 2.89
N TYR A 528 43.25 -37.38 3.17
CA TYR A 528 44.04 -38.18 2.23
C TYR A 528 44.76 -39.32 2.96
N ARG A 529 45.10 -40.39 2.23
CA ARG A 529 46.10 -41.37 2.65
C ARG A 529 47.38 -41.15 1.87
N GLU A 530 48.50 -41.62 2.38
CA GLU A 530 49.73 -41.61 1.60
C GLU A 530 49.67 -42.70 0.53
N VAL A 531 50.30 -42.47 -0.61
CA VAL A 531 50.21 -43.38 -1.76
C VAL A 531 51.60 -43.92 -2.06
N GLU A 532 51.83 -45.18 -1.71
CA GLU A 532 53.06 -45.88 -2.06
C GLU A 532 52.91 -46.52 -3.44
N CYS A 533 53.84 -46.19 -4.34
CA CYS A 533 53.81 -46.61 -5.73
C CYS A 533 55.01 -47.52 -6.06
N ARG A 534 54.78 -48.82 -6.20
CA ARG A 534 55.78 -49.80 -6.63
C ARG A 534 55.79 -49.90 -8.15
N LYS A 535 56.99 -49.91 -8.77
CA LYS A 535 57.14 -50.23 -10.20
C LYS A 535 56.83 -51.72 -10.41
N THR A 536 55.97 -52.05 -11.37
CA THR A 536 55.56 -53.45 -11.66
C THR A 536 56.59 -54.21 -12.51
N GLY A 537 57.55 -53.49 -13.12
CA GLY A 537 58.52 -54.04 -14.08
C GLY A 537 58.05 -53.97 -15.54
N GLU A 538 56.76 -53.75 -15.78
CA GLU A 538 56.20 -53.50 -17.12
C GLU A 538 56.62 -52.11 -17.63
N LEU A 539 57.19 -52.03 -18.83
CA LEU A 539 57.61 -50.77 -19.45
C LEU A 539 56.42 -50.10 -20.17
N VAL A 540 56.06 -48.88 -19.77
CA VAL A 540 54.98 -48.09 -20.40
C VAL A 540 55.51 -47.19 -21.51
N GLY A 541 56.78 -46.78 -21.43
CA GLY A 541 57.45 -45.99 -22.44
C GLY A 541 58.77 -45.42 -21.92
N PHE A 542 59.27 -44.38 -22.57
CA PHE A 542 60.47 -43.66 -22.13
C PHE A 542 60.15 -42.17 -22.00
N SER A 543 60.67 -41.53 -20.94
CA SER A 543 60.67 -40.07 -20.81
C SER A 543 62.05 -39.50 -21.12
N VAL A 544 62.09 -38.28 -21.65
CA VAL A 544 63.34 -37.55 -21.87
C VAL A 544 63.58 -36.61 -20.70
N ALA A 545 64.67 -36.83 -19.98
CA ALA A 545 65.11 -35.97 -18.87
C ALA A 545 66.47 -35.34 -19.26
N GLY A 546 66.43 -34.08 -19.70
CA GLY A 546 67.61 -33.43 -20.28
C GLY A 546 68.06 -34.12 -21.57
N ARG A 547 69.28 -34.68 -21.58
CA ARG A 547 69.83 -35.46 -22.72
C ARG A 547 69.75 -36.97 -22.52
N ILE A 548 69.05 -37.47 -21.49
CA ILE A 548 69.00 -38.90 -21.16
C ILE A 548 67.58 -39.42 -21.37
N LEU A 549 67.48 -40.53 -22.11
CA LEU A 549 66.25 -41.31 -22.28
C LEU A 549 66.09 -42.26 -21.09
N GLN A 550 65.01 -42.14 -20.31
CA GLN A 550 64.78 -42.96 -19.10
C GLN A 550 63.54 -43.85 -19.23
N PRO A 551 63.63 -45.16 -18.92
CA PRO A 551 62.49 -46.07 -18.97
C PRO A 551 61.46 -45.77 -17.87
N VAL A 552 60.22 -45.49 -18.28
CA VAL A 552 59.07 -45.27 -17.41
C VAL A 552 58.28 -46.57 -17.30
N TYR A 553 58.42 -47.22 -16.14
CA TYR A 553 57.68 -48.44 -15.82
C TYR A 553 56.30 -48.11 -15.24
N ARG A 554 55.31 -48.99 -15.49
CA ARG A 554 53.99 -48.91 -14.83
C ARG A 554 54.20 -48.97 -13.32
N LYS A 555 53.42 -48.16 -12.61
CA LYS A 555 53.38 -48.13 -11.15
C LYS A 555 52.03 -48.67 -10.70
N GLU A 556 52.05 -49.66 -9.82
CA GLU A 556 50.91 -49.98 -8.97
C GLU A 556 51.03 -49.12 -7.72
N CYS A 557 49.96 -48.40 -7.40
CA CYS A 557 49.92 -47.41 -6.33
C CYS A 557 48.81 -47.79 -5.36
N THR A 558 49.14 -47.95 -4.08
CA THR A 558 48.18 -48.31 -3.03
C THR A 558 48.15 -47.25 -1.94
N GLU A 559 46.96 -46.98 -1.41
CA GLU A 559 46.81 -46.12 -0.23
C GLU A 559 47.32 -46.83 1.02
N VAL A 560 48.26 -46.19 1.72
CA VAL A 560 48.93 -46.69 2.92
C VAL A 560 48.80 -45.72 4.10
N GLY A 561 48.99 -46.25 5.30
CA GLY A 561 48.99 -45.46 6.53
C GLY A 561 47.61 -44.97 6.99
N PRO A 562 47.57 -44.18 8.09
CA PRO A 562 46.34 -43.60 8.62
C PRO A 562 45.84 -42.45 7.74
N LEU A 563 44.52 -42.20 7.79
CA LEU A 563 43.89 -41.08 7.07
C LEU A 563 44.35 -39.73 7.66
N LYS A 564 45.20 -39.02 6.92
CA LYS A 564 45.70 -37.69 7.27
C LYS A 564 44.68 -36.62 6.88
N LYS A 565 44.68 -35.49 7.61
CA LYS A 565 43.82 -34.33 7.36
C LYS A 565 44.68 -33.16 6.90
N HIS A 566 44.30 -32.53 5.79
CA HIS A 566 44.86 -31.24 5.42
C HIS A 566 44.07 -30.12 6.10
N THR A 567 44.78 -29.13 6.64
CA THR A 567 44.19 -27.97 7.32
C THR A 567 44.82 -26.69 6.80
N VAL A 568 43.98 -25.78 6.30
CA VAL A 568 44.40 -24.42 5.95
C VAL A 568 44.12 -23.51 7.14
N GLN A 569 45.05 -22.61 7.41
CA GLN A 569 44.85 -21.50 8.34
C GLN A 569 44.01 -20.44 7.61
N GLU A 570 42.80 -20.15 8.09
CA GLU A 570 42.04 -18.99 7.61
C GLU A 570 42.53 -17.73 8.33
N ASP A 571 42.24 -16.58 7.72
CA ASP A 571 42.62 -15.26 8.22
C ASP A 571 42.05 -14.99 9.62
N PRO A 572 42.80 -14.32 10.51
CA PRO A 572 42.35 -14.04 11.87
C PRO A 572 41.28 -12.93 11.88
N VAL A 573 40.42 -12.96 12.90
CA VAL A 573 39.25 -12.07 13.04
C VAL A 573 39.30 -11.38 14.40
N LEU A 574 39.08 -10.06 14.44
CA LEU A 574 39.07 -9.28 15.69
C LEU A 574 37.63 -9.13 16.21
N LEU A 575 37.25 -9.98 17.17
CA LEU A 575 35.96 -9.85 17.84
C LEU A 575 36.04 -8.86 19.01
N SER A 576 34.93 -8.19 19.33
CA SER A 576 34.82 -7.45 20.59
C SER A 576 34.96 -8.40 21.80
N LYS A 577 35.31 -7.88 22.98
CA LYS A 577 35.51 -8.74 24.16
C LYS A 577 34.26 -9.56 24.52
N ALA A 578 33.06 -8.97 24.41
CA ALA A 578 31.81 -9.66 24.69
C ALA A 578 31.56 -10.86 23.75
N GLU A 579 31.69 -10.66 22.43
CA GLU A 579 31.62 -11.76 21.44
C GLU A 579 32.70 -12.80 21.71
N ALA A 580 33.93 -12.34 21.96
CA ALA A 580 35.10 -13.19 22.12
C ALA A 580 35.05 -14.06 23.37
N ASP A 581 34.56 -13.56 24.51
CA ASP A 581 34.48 -14.30 25.77
C ASP A 581 33.63 -15.57 25.62
N LEU A 582 32.56 -15.50 24.82
CA LEU A 582 31.63 -16.58 24.56
C LEU A 582 32.19 -17.67 23.61
N VAL A 583 33.13 -17.32 22.73
CA VAL A 583 33.83 -18.27 21.85
C VAL A 583 34.78 -19.15 22.68
N GLN A 584 34.92 -20.43 22.35
CA GLN A 584 35.91 -21.33 22.96
C GLN A 584 36.74 -22.11 21.94
N LYS A 585 37.92 -22.57 22.36
CA LYS A 585 38.81 -23.37 21.51
C LYS A 585 38.13 -24.66 21.06
N GLY A 586 38.26 -24.98 19.77
CA GLY A 586 37.61 -26.13 19.14
C GLY A 586 36.16 -25.87 18.70
N MET A 587 35.50 -24.80 19.16
CA MET A 587 34.20 -24.41 18.58
C MET A 587 34.37 -24.02 17.10
N GLN A 588 33.28 -24.12 16.35
CA GLN A 588 33.20 -23.67 14.96
C GLN A 588 32.46 -22.34 14.93
N LEU A 589 32.86 -21.39 14.08
CA LEU A 589 32.14 -20.12 13.94
C LEU A 589 32.21 -19.57 12.51
N LYS A 590 31.29 -18.64 12.24
CA LYS A 590 31.21 -17.83 11.02
C LYS A 590 31.15 -16.36 11.42
N ALA A 591 31.84 -15.52 10.67
CA ALA A 591 31.97 -14.10 10.94
C ALA A 591 31.97 -13.29 9.63
N LEU A 592 31.43 -12.08 9.68
CA LEU A 592 31.59 -11.08 8.62
C LEU A 592 32.81 -10.21 8.96
N VAL A 593 33.68 -9.99 7.97
CA VAL A 593 34.93 -9.25 8.12
C VAL A 593 35.10 -8.28 6.97
N ASN A 594 35.34 -7.01 7.27
CA ASN A 594 35.72 -6.01 6.29
C ASN A 594 37.18 -6.26 5.83
N GLN A 595 37.39 -6.58 4.55
CA GLN A 595 38.74 -6.88 4.04
C GLN A 595 39.69 -5.67 4.09
N ASN A 596 39.15 -4.45 4.04
CA ASN A 596 39.95 -3.23 4.07
C ASN A 596 40.32 -2.84 5.52
N GLU A 597 39.48 -3.21 6.48
CA GLU A 597 39.69 -2.96 7.90
C GLU A 597 39.31 -4.21 8.73
N PRO A 598 40.23 -5.19 8.92
CA PRO A 598 39.93 -6.43 9.64
C PRO A 598 39.58 -6.27 11.13
N ALA A 599 39.58 -5.04 11.65
CA ALA A 599 39.05 -4.67 12.95
C ALA A 599 37.52 -4.48 12.93
N ASP A 600 36.94 -4.07 11.80
CA ASP A 600 35.50 -4.11 11.54
C ASP A 600 35.10 -5.56 11.18
N SER A 601 34.80 -6.32 12.22
CA SER A 601 34.27 -7.68 12.10
C SER A 601 33.21 -7.98 13.16
N VAL A 602 32.36 -8.97 12.87
CA VAL A 602 31.28 -9.40 13.77
C VAL A 602 31.04 -10.90 13.66
N LEU A 603 30.79 -11.53 14.81
CA LEU A 603 30.37 -12.92 14.94
C LEU A 603 28.93 -13.09 14.44
N THR A 604 28.67 -14.04 13.54
CA THR A 604 27.31 -14.28 12.99
C THR A 604 26.73 -15.63 13.37
N ASP A 605 27.57 -16.65 13.51
CA ASP A 605 27.18 -18.02 13.86
C ASP A 605 28.30 -18.66 14.67
N LEU A 606 27.96 -19.55 15.61
CA LEU A 606 28.90 -20.35 16.38
C LEU A 606 28.24 -21.72 16.65
N TRP A 607 29.02 -22.79 16.84
CA TRP A 607 28.54 -24.17 17.06
C TRP A 607 29.39 -24.92 18.11
N LYS A 608 28.75 -25.80 18.91
CA LYS A 608 29.50 -26.75 19.78
C LYS A 608 30.33 -27.69 18.89
N GLN A 609 31.38 -28.29 19.46
CA GLN A 609 32.20 -29.27 18.76
C GLN A 609 31.34 -30.41 18.17
N GLN A 610 31.61 -30.78 16.91
CA GLN A 610 30.89 -31.77 16.08
C GLN A 610 29.67 -31.27 15.26
N GLY A 611 29.86 -30.18 14.50
CA GLY A 611 29.17 -29.98 13.22
C GLY A 611 27.83 -29.26 13.27
N ALA A 612 27.30 -28.96 12.09
CA ALA A 612 26.14 -28.08 11.86
C ALA A 612 24.77 -28.63 12.35
N LYS A 613 24.75 -29.54 13.32
CA LYS A 613 23.53 -30.11 13.92
C LYS A 613 23.13 -29.45 15.25
N GLN A 614 24.00 -28.67 15.89
CA GLN A 614 23.69 -27.92 17.13
C GLN A 614 24.39 -26.55 17.20
N PRO A 615 23.76 -25.47 16.72
CA PRO A 615 24.29 -24.12 16.87
C PRO A 615 24.32 -23.61 18.32
N LEU A 616 25.36 -22.82 18.57
CA LEU A 616 25.60 -21.84 19.62
C LEU A 616 25.55 -20.43 18.96
N MET A 617 24.49 -20.03 18.25
CA MET A 617 24.49 -18.71 17.59
C MET A 617 24.80 -17.58 18.59
N ILE A 618 25.54 -16.55 18.18
CA ILE A 618 25.85 -15.36 19.00
C ILE A 618 25.73 -14.13 18.11
N ASP A 619 25.33 -13.00 18.71
CA ASP A 619 24.46 -11.98 18.10
C ASP A 619 23.11 -12.56 17.60
N GLY A 620 22.89 -13.85 17.81
CA GLY A 620 21.84 -14.64 17.19
C GLY A 620 21.34 -15.87 17.97
N ILE A 621 21.85 -16.15 19.17
CA ILE A 621 21.13 -16.40 20.44
C ILE A 621 22.17 -16.09 21.59
N ARG A 622 22.41 -16.78 22.73
CA ARG A 622 22.20 -18.20 23.13
C ARG A 622 22.08 -18.53 24.61
N LEU A 623 21.39 -19.66 24.82
CA LEU A 623 21.27 -20.42 26.05
C LEU A 623 22.60 -20.86 26.68
N GLN A 624 22.55 -20.91 28.01
CA GLN A 624 23.39 -21.73 28.91
C GLN A 624 23.53 -23.19 28.41
#